data_AF-A0A7G8EJ63-F1
#
_entry.id   AF-A0A7G8EJ63-F1
#
_cell.length_a   1.000
_cell.length_b   1.000
_cell.length_c   1.000
_cell.angle_alpha   90.00
_cell.angle_beta   90.00
_cell.angle_gamma   90.00
#
_symmetry.space_group_name_H-M   'P 1'
#
loop_
_entity.id
_entity.type
_entity.pdbx_description
1 polymer ?
#
loop_
_entity_poly.entity_id
_entity_poly.type
_entity_poly.pdbx_seq_one_letter_code
_entity_poly.pdbx_strand_id
1 'polypeptide(L)'
;MAIFTALASGQVLTGTDNPDLFILSATTSVSIFGQGGADTVEGFTKTGDLNQTFVSLAGGPDLVVLTGDMSSSQVRLGAGGDTMIVSGNGDSIDSSRVWAGAGSDNIQAGDQVEDSTIELGGGADSLFVSAEIDSSSVFAGAGKDTIFVKGSVSASTIELGGGSDLFRVSGVSDSDVGAGAGMDTVLVGEDIDSSTVTLGGNQDLLIASALTGNSTINGGAGSDTIVISGNVGSSKIFGDNGSDSIVLLDPGDAGSSVVDGGAGADTIVIGSGDSGEVNVFGGQGADLIEFGETSDIDIKYTDATESNINITDTVGVSQAVGFGATATAWVAVSAVLPQEVKVASSIIGPNFNVNNSGRVTFKGGVGAGLDERVSVLNQDLNAGQFVLFDAEGSQYVFMGGNNLNDVDDDLLIRLKDNTNVDGLDTAGNSRIRVEFFTN
;
A
#
# COMPACT_ATOMS: atom_id res chain seq x y z
N MET A 1 -28.42 -34.67 20.44
CA MET A 1 -27.19 -34.79 21.22
C MET A 1 -26.96 -36.23 21.60
N ALA A 2 -26.37 -36.99 20.67
CA ALA A 2 -25.62 -38.17 21.03
C ALA A 2 -24.23 -37.76 21.54
N ILE A 3 -23.57 -38.67 22.27
CA ILE A 3 -22.24 -38.43 22.83
C ILE A 3 -21.32 -39.55 22.36
N PHE A 4 -20.18 -39.17 21.79
CA PHE A 4 -19.14 -40.06 21.30
C PHE A 4 -17.84 -39.75 22.05
N THR A 5 -17.09 -40.78 22.42
CA THR A 5 -15.83 -40.60 23.14
C THR A 5 -14.72 -41.38 22.45
N ALA A 6 -13.63 -40.71 22.11
CA ALA A 6 -12.42 -41.35 21.63
C ALA A 6 -11.63 -41.89 22.83
N LEU A 7 -11.44 -43.21 22.85
CA LEU A 7 -10.80 -43.99 23.92
C LEU A 7 -9.47 -44.63 23.47
N ALA A 8 -9.21 -44.71 22.16
CA ALA A 8 -7.96 -45.22 21.60
C ALA A 8 -7.54 -44.48 20.32
N SER A 9 -6.25 -44.52 20.02
CA SER A 9 -5.69 -44.01 18.75
C SER A 9 -6.20 -44.82 17.56
N GLY A 10 -6.39 -44.17 16.41
CA GLY A 10 -6.89 -44.77 15.17
C GLY A 10 -8.40 -44.99 15.13
N GLN A 11 -9.13 -44.52 16.14
CA GLN A 11 -10.59 -44.64 16.16
C GLN A 11 -11.26 -43.72 15.15
N VAL A 12 -12.36 -44.20 14.59
CA VAL A 12 -13.28 -43.43 13.76
C VAL A 12 -14.58 -43.25 14.53
N LEU A 13 -14.97 -42.00 14.76
CA LEU A 13 -16.24 -41.61 15.34
C LEU A 13 -17.12 -41.01 14.25
N THR A 14 -18.37 -41.44 14.17
CA THR A 14 -19.33 -40.93 13.18
C THR A 14 -20.63 -40.58 13.89
N GLY A 15 -21.00 -39.31 13.79
CA GLY A 15 -22.22 -38.72 14.32
C GLY A 15 -23.45 -39.00 13.47
N THR A 16 -24.45 -38.17 13.67
CA THR A 16 -25.79 -38.23 13.09
C THR A 16 -26.13 -36.90 12.42
N ASP A 17 -27.29 -36.79 11.77
CA ASP A 17 -27.76 -35.50 11.22
C ASP A 17 -28.37 -34.55 12.29
N ASN A 18 -28.12 -34.81 13.57
CA ASN A 18 -28.57 -33.99 14.70
C ASN A 18 -27.36 -33.56 15.52
N PRO A 19 -27.46 -32.48 16.33
CA PRO A 19 -26.38 -32.04 17.19
C PRO A 19 -25.74 -33.18 17.97
N ASP A 20 -24.42 -33.33 17.90
CA ASP A 20 -23.64 -34.35 18.59
C ASP A 20 -22.47 -33.76 19.39
N LEU A 21 -22.03 -34.51 20.41
CA LEU A 21 -20.87 -34.15 21.23
C LEU A 21 -19.77 -35.21 21.09
N PHE A 22 -18.59 -34.80 20.65
CA PHE A 22 -17.39 -35.63 20.55
C PHE A 22 -16.39 -35.23 21.63
N ILE A 23 -16.00 -36.18 22.47
CA ILE A 23 -15.04 -35.97 23.56
C ILE A 23 -13.76 -36.74 23.27
N LEU A 24 -12.62 -36.05 23.27
CA LEU A 24 -11.29 -36.64 23.07
C LEU A 24 -10.61 -36.90 24.42
N SER A 25 -10.32 -38.17 24.74
CA SER A 25 -9.84 -38.58 26.08
C SER A 25 -8.38 -39.08 26.12
N ALA A 26 -7.47 -38.39 25.45
CA ALA A 26 -5.99 -38.60 25.40
C ALA A 26 -5.46 -39.48 24.26
N THR A 27 -6.09 -39.42 23.09
CA THR A 27 -5.74 -40.24 21.92
C THR A 27 -5.25 -39.38 20.77
N THR A 28 -4.09 -39.70 20.22
CA THR A 28 -3.64 -39.16 18.92
C THR A 28 -4.31 -39.91 17.78
N SER A 29 -4.36 -39.30 16.59
CA SER A 29 -4.79 -39.99 15.36
C SER A 29 -6.24 -40.49 15.38
N VAL A 30 -7.19 -39.64 15.76
CA VAL A 30 -8.63 -39.94 15.69
C VAL A 30 -9.21 -39.37 14.39
N SER A 31 -10.27 -39.97 13.87
CA SER A 31 -11.09 -39.36 12.82
C SER A 31 -12.52 -39.12 13.35
N ILE A 32 -12.99 -37.88 13.28
CA ILE A 32 -14.34 -37.47 13.66
C ILE A 32 -15.11 -37.04 12.41
N PHE A 33 -16.32 -37.55 12.27
CA PHE A 33 -17.28 -37.17 11.23
C PHE A 33 -18.60 -36.75 11.89
N GLY A 34 -18.90 -35.45 11.93
CA GLY A 34 -20.11 -34.87 12.54
C GLY A 34 -21.38 -35.18 11.76
N GLN A 35 -21.31 -35.01 10.43
CA GLN A 35 -22.40 -35.12 9.45
C GLN A 35 -23.24 -33.84 9.34
N GLY A 36 -24.29 -33.71 10.14
CA GLY A 36 -25.18 -32.56 10.06
C GLY A 36 -25.73 -32.20 11.43
N GLY A 37 -26.13 -30.95 11.62
CA GLY A 37 -26.53 -30.45 12.93
C GLY A 37 -25.39 -29.69 13.60
N ALA A 38 -25.71 -29.01 14.71
CA ALA A 38 -24.73 -28.21 15.44
C ALA A 38 -23.87 -29.13 16.34
N ASP A 39 -22.70 -29.52 15.87
CA ASP A 39 -21.83 -30.46 16.54
C ASP A 39 -20.82 -29.75 17.45
N THR A 40 -20.36 -30.47 18.47
CA THR A 40 -19.34 -29.97 19.38
C THR A 40 -18.22 -30.99 19.54
N VAL A 41 -16.98 -30.54 19.40
CA VAL A 41 -15.76 -31.32 19.67
C VAL A 41 -15.03 -30.69 20.84
N GLU A 42 -14.84 -31.45 21.91
CA GLU A 42 -14.11 -31.01 23.11
C GLU A 42 -12.85 -31.86 23.32
N GLY A 43 -11.70 -31.20 23.32
CA GLY A 43 -10.41 -31.76 23.72
C GLY A 43 -10.13 -31.54 25.20
N PHE A 44 -10.40 -32.52 26.07
CA PHE A 44 -10.11 -32.45 27.52
C PHE A 44 -8.98 -33.39 27.97
N THR A 45 -8.00 -33.65 27.11
CA THR A 45 -6.86 -34.47 27.52
C THR A 45 -6.04 -33.73 28.59
N LYS A 46 -5.18 -34.44 29.33
CA LYS A 46 -4.33 -33.81 30.35
C LYS A 46 -3.36 -32.74 29.78
N THR A 47 -3.22 -32.71 28.44
CA THR A 47 -2.53 -31.65 27.68
C THR A 47 -3.48 -30.81 26.82
N GLY A 48 -4.63 -31.35 26.39
CA GLY A 48 -5.65 -30.63 25.59
C GLY A 48 -5.48 -30.72 24.06
N ASP A 49 -4.42 -31.38 23.61
CA ASP A 49 -3.95 -31.31 22.22
C ASP A 49 -4.78 -32.13 21.21
N LEU A 50 -4.88 -31.63 19.97
CA LEU A 50 -5.12 -32.40 18.75
C LEU A 50 -3.78 -32.76 18.11
N ASN A 51 -3.48 -34.05 17.97
CA ASN A 51 -2.27 -34.50 17.30
C ASN A 51 -2.61 -35.56 16.24
N GLN A 52 -2.23 -35.29 14.98
CA GLN A 52 -2.51 -36.14 13.82
C GLN A 52 -3.99 -36.48 13.64
N THR A 53 -4.89 -35.60 14.08
CA THR A 53 -6.33 -35.85 14.11
C THR A 53 -7.02 -35.26 12.90
N PHE A 54 -8.06 -35.94 12.42
CA PHE A 54 -8.93 -35.47 11.35
C PHE A 54 -10.33 -35.20 11.91
N VAL A 55 -10.85 -34.00 11.74
CA VAL A 55 -12.21 -33.60 12.13
C VAL A 55 -12.94 -33.07 10.90
N SER A 56 -14.17 -33.54 10.68
CA SER A 56 -15.05 -33.06 9.61
C SER A 56 -16.49 -32.99 10.12
N LEU A 57 -17.03 -31.81 10.38
CA LEU A 57 -18.34 -31.63 11.01
C LEU A 57 -19.47 -31.40 9.98
N ALA A 58 -19.10 -30.88 8.81
CA ALA A 58 -19.86 -30.82 7.57
C ALA A 58 -21.03 -29.83 7.53
N GLY A 59 -22.02 -29.84 8.43
CA GLY A 59 -23.05 -28.79 8.36
C GLY A 59 -23.85 -28.55 9.62
N GLY A 60 -24.33 -27.32 9.80
CA GLY A 60 -24.78 -26.79 11.08
C GLY A 60 -23.70 -25.90 11.70
N PRO A 61 -24.05 -24.98 12.63
CA PRO A 61 -23.05 -24.18 13.34
C PRO A 61 -22.33 -25.05 14.37
N ASP A 62 -21.04 -25.24 14.16
CA ASP A 62 -20.22 -26.17 14.91
C ASP A 62 -19.28 -25.49 15.91
N LEU A 63 -18.90 -26.21 16.96
CA LEU A 63 -17.98 -25.73 17.99
C LEU A 63 -16.83 -26.70 18.23
N VAL A 64 -15.59 -26.26 18.02
CA VAL A 64 -14.37 -27.00 18.39
C VAL A 64 -13.63 -26.25 19.49
N VAL A 65 -13.45 -26.87 20.64
CA VAL A 65 -12.70 -26.28 21.77
C VAL A 65 -11.54 -27.19 22.16
N LEU A 66 -10.33 -26.67 22.04
CA LEU A 66 -9.08 -27.30 22.40
C LEU A 66 -8.43 -26.55 23.56
N THR A 67 -7.95 -27.29 24.56
CA THR A 67 -7.22 -26.73 25.71
C THR A 67 -5.72 -26.99 25.62
N GLY A 68 -5.24 -27.30 24.42
CA GLY A 68 -3.86 -27.64 24.09
C GLY A 68 -3.63 -27.46 22.58
N ASP A 69 -2.43 -27.81 22.12
CA ASP A 69 -1.97 -27.56 20.75
C ASP A 69 -2.79 -28.30 19.68
N MET A 70 -2.92 -27.71 18.50
CA MET A 70 -3.30 -28.43 17.29
C MET A 70 -2.07 -28.68 16.43
N SER A 71 -1.54 -29.91 16.45
CA SER A 71 -0.34 -30.30 15.73
C SER A 71 -0.62 -31.35 14.65
N SER A 72 -0.09 -31.16 13.44
CA SER A 72 -0.19 -32.13 12.33
C SER A 72 -1.63 -32.58 12.02
N SER A 73 -2.61 -31.71 12.26
CA SER A 73 -4.03 -32.08 12.26
C SER A 73 -4.80 -31.36 11.16
N GLN A 74 -5.99 -31.87 10.86
CA GLN A 74 -6.90 -31.33 9.86
C GLN A 74 -8.29 -31.16 10.47
N VAL A 75 -8.84 -29.94 10.42
CA VAL A 75 -10.17 -29.63 10.92
C VAL A 75 -10.97 -28.98 9.80
N ARG A 76 -12.13 -29.56 9.48
CA ARG A 76 -13.13 -29.03 8.54
C ARG A 76 -14.42 -28.79 9.29
N LEU A 77 -14.80 -27.53 9.45
CA LEU A 77 -16.01 -27.16 10.19
C LEU A 77 -17.22 -27.41 9.27
N GLY A 78 -17.32 -26.71 8.14
CA GLY A 78 -18.24 -27.07 7.06
C GLY A 78 -19.17 -25.93 6.70
N ALA A 79 -20.47 -26.18 6.71
CA ALA A 79 -21.48 -25.16 6.42
C ALA A 79 -22.17 -24.73 7.72
N GLY A 80 -22.04 -23.49 8.15
CA GLY A 80 -22.51 -23.06 9.46
C GLY A 80 -21.82 -21.76 9.83
N GLY A 81 -22.27 -21.13 10.91
CA GLY A 81 -21.44 -20.11 11.56
C GLY A 81 -20.66 -20.83 12.65
N ASP A 82 -19.44 -21.24 12.32
CA ASP A 82 -18.66 -22.18 13.10
C ASP A 82 -17.69 -21.45 14.04
N THR A 83 -17.28 -22.12 15.10
CA THR A 83 -16.32 -21.57 16.05
C THR A 83 -15.26 -22.59 16.40
N MET A 84 -13.99 -22.22 16.23
CA MET A 84 -12.85 -23.00 16.69
C MET A 84 -12.01 -22.18 17.66
N ILE A 85 -11.73 -22.75 18.84
CA ILE A 85 -10.95 -22.10 19.89
C ILE A 85 -9.83 -23.02 20.32
N VAL A 86 -8.59 -22.56 20.15
CA VAL A 86 -7.38 -23.09 20.79
C VAL A 86 -7.08 -22.19 21.98
N SER A 87 -7.39 -22.65 23.19
CA SER A 87 -7.81 -21.76 24.30
C SER A 87 -6.73 -21.37 25.32
N GLY A 88 -5.52 -21.95 25.30
CA GLY A 88 -4.43 -21.62 26.23
C GLY A 88 -3.41 -20.64 25.66
N ASN A 89 -2.85 -19.80 26.55
CA ASN A 89 -1.66 -19.02 26.23
C ASN A 89 -0.49 -20.02 26.09
N GLY A 90 0.07 -20.13 24.89
CA GLY A 90 1.04 -21.16 24.52
C GLY A 90 0.48 -22.27 23.62
N ASP A 91 -0.85 -22.34 23.46
CA ASP A 91 -1.47 -23.36 22.61
C ASP A 91 -1.56 -22.87 21.16
N SER A 92 -0.90 -23.60 20.26
CA SER A 92 -0.64 -23.19 18.89
C SER A 92 -1.41 -24.02 17.87
N ILE A 93 -1.53 -23.49 16.65
CA ILE A 93 -1.89 -24.28 15.46
C ILE A 93 -0.59 -24.50 14.68
N ASP A 94 -0.06 -25.71 14.72
CA ASP A 94 1.24 -26.08 14.16
C ASP A 94 1.10 -27.19 13.10
N SER A 95 1.73 -27.01 11.94
CA SER A 95 1.81 -28.02 10.88
C SER A 95 0.43 -28.54 10.47
N SER A 96 -0.59 -27.68 10.54
CA SER A 96 -1.99 -28.07 10.55
C SER A 96 -2.80 -27.34 9.48
N ARG A 97 -4.00 -27.86 9.19
CA ARG A 97 -4.92 -27.20 8.26
C ARG A 97 -6.31 -27.07 8.84
N VAL A 98 -6.86 -25.87 8.78
CA VAL A 98 -8.24 -25.56 9.19
C VAL A 98 -9.00 -25.04 7.99
N TRP A 99 -10.18 -25.60 7.75
CA TRP A 99 -11.18 -25.09 6.82
C TRP A 99 -12.43 -24.75 7.61
N ALA A 100 -12.80 -23.49 7.67
CA ALA A 100 -14.03 -23.08 8.33
C ALA A 100 -15.22 -23.38 7.41
N GLY A 101 -15.26 -22.80 6.21
CA GLY A 101 -16.11 -23.26 5.12
C GLY A 101 -17.11 -22.19 4.67
N ALA A 102 -18.40 -22.40 4.89
CA ALA A 102 -19.43 -21.46 4.45
C ALA A 102 -20.30 -21.00 5.63
N GLY A 103 -20.53 -19.70 5.75
CA GLY A 103 -21.17 -19.06 6.88
C GLY A 103 -20.13 -18.21 7.64
N SER A 104 -20.58 -17.47 8.66
CA SER A 104 -19.71 -16.53 9.37
C SER A 104 -18.97 -17.23 10.49
N ASP A 105 -17.67 -17.45 10.30
CA ASP A 105 -16.85 -18.31 11.14
C ASP A 105 -15.94 -17.52 12.08
N ASN A 106 -15.61 -18.11 13.23
CA ASN A 106 -14.70 -17.50 14.20
C ASN A 106 -13.63 -18.49 14.66
N ILE A 107 -12.37 -18.20 14.33
CA ILE A 107 -11.22 -18.99 14.73
C ILE A 107 -10.35 -18.18 15.69
N GLN A 108 -9.96 -18.82 16.79
CA GLN A 108 -9.02 -18.26 17.75
C GLN A 108 -7.83 -19.21 17.94
N ALA A 109 -6.62 -18.69 17.72
CA ALA A 109 -5.36 -19.27 18.15
C ALA A 109 -4.89 -18.61 19.45
N GLY A 110 -4.70 -19.42 20.49
CA GLY A 110 -4.29 -18.98 21.83
C GLY A 110 -2.84 -18.49 21.90
N ASP A 111 -2.02 -18.90 20.94
CA ASP A 111 -0.64 -18.46 20.74
C ASP A 111 -0.35 -18.19 19.27
N GLN A 112 0.52 -19.00 18.63
CA GLN A 112 0.96 -18.84 17.24
C GLN A 112 0.22 -19.75 16.25
N VAL A 113 0.26 -19.36 14.98
CA VAL A 113 -0.05 -20.20 13.83
C VAL A 113 1.24 -20.43 13.06
N GLU A 114 1.77 -21.66 13.08
CA GLU A 114 3.08 -22.02 12.55
C GLU A 114 2.95 -23.15 11.52
N ASP A 115 3.66 -23.06 10.39
CA ASP A 115 3.68 -24.09 9.34
C ASP A 115 2.28 -24.56 8.90
N SER A 116 1.30 -23.67 8.96
CA SER A 116 -0.12 -24.02 8.91
C SER A 116 -0.88 -23.31 7.80
N THR A 117 -2.07 -23.83 7.48
CA THR A 117 -3.00 -23.19 6.56
C THR A 117 -4.36 -23.00 7.23
N ILE A 118 -4.89 -21.79 7.19
CA ILE A 118 -6.25 -21.48 7.63
C ILE A 118 -7.02 -20.93 6.43
N GLU A 119 -8.13 -21.57 6.09
CA GLU A 119 -9.09 -21.11 5.07
C GLU A 119 -10.42 -20.83 5.76
N LEU A 120 -10.84 -19.57 5.83
CA LEU A 120 -12.12 -19.19 6.45
C LEU A 120 -13.29 -19.45 5.48
N GLY A 121 -13.13 -19.07 4.21
CA GLY A 121 -14.00 -19.53 3.14
C GLY A 121 -15.01 -18.47 2.71
N GLY A 122 -16.30 -18.68 2.93
CA GLY A 122 -17.33 -17.74 2.48
C GLY A 122 -18.21 -17.32 3.63
N GLY A 123 -18.23 -16.04 3.97
CA GLY A 123 -18.95 -15.59 5.15
C GLY A 123 -18.55 -14.20 5.56
N ALA A 124 -18.56 -13.94 6.84
CA ALA A 124 -18.00 -12.72 7.39
C ALA A 124 -17.21 -13.19 8.59
N ASP A 125 -15.95 -13.50 8.33
CA ASP A 125 -15.18 -14.40 9.15
C ASP A 125 -14.20 -13.63 10.04
N SER A 126 -13.82 -14.27 11.14
CA SER A 126 -12.91 -13.67 12.11
C SER A 126 -11.80 -14.65 12.46
N LEU A 127 -10.56 -14.24 12.27
CA LEU A 127 -9.38 -14.92 12.81
C LEU A 127 -8.69 -14.03 13.84
N PHE A 128 -8.52 -14.56 15.04
CA PHE A 128 -7.74 -13.94 16.10
C PHE A 128 -6.53 -14.80 16.47
N VAL A 129 -5.32 -14.22 16.37
CA VAL A 129 -4.05 -14.86 16.73
C VAL A 129 -3.38 -14.07 17.85
N SER A 130 -3.12 -14.73 18.97
CA SER A 130 -2.67 -14.06 20.20
C SER A 130 -1.18 -13.70 20.21
N ALA A 131 -0.37 -14.42 19.44
CA ALA A 131 1.05 -14.15 19.21
C ALA A 131 1.29 -13.87 17.72
N GLU A 132 1.92 -14.77 16.98
CA GLU A 132 2.40 -14.55 15.61
C GLU A 132 1.85 -15.57 14.61
N ILE A 133 1.94 -15.23 13.33
CA ILE A 133 1.76 -16.18 12.22
C ILE A 133 3.12 -16.33 11.54
N ASP A 134 3.67 -17.54 11.54
CA ASP A 134 4.96 -17.84 10.92
C ASP A 134 4.86 -18.97 9.90
N SER A 135 5.56 -18.82 8.78
CA SER A 135 5.68 -19.87 7.75
C SER A 135 4.33 -20.45 7.30
N SER A 136 3.29 -19.61 7.30
CA SER A 136 1.89 -20.05 7.21
C SER A 136 1.12 -19.33 6.10
N SER A 137 -0.08 -19.82 5.82
CA SER A 137 -1.00 -19.19 4.87
C SER A 137 -2.39 -19.01 5.47
N VAL A 138 -2.94 -17.81 5.37
CA VAL A 138 -4.32 -17.51 5.77
C VAL A 138 -5.08 -16.96 4.58
N PHE A 139 -6.22 -17.57 4.29
CA PHE A 139 -7.15 -17.14 3.24
C PHE A 139 -8.51 -16.86 3.89
N ALA A 140 -8.94 -15.60 3.90
CA ALA A 140 -10.24 -15.25 4.48
C ALA A 140 -11.37 -15.60 3.51
N GLY A 141 -11.27 -15.18 2.26
CA GLY A 141 -12.08 -15.69 1.16
C GLY A 141 -13.13 -14.70 0.71
N ALA A 142 -14.42 -14.98 0.88
CA ALA A 142 -15.49 -14.11 0.39
C ALA A 142 -16.35 -13.57 1.52
N GLY A 143 -16.67 -12.28 1.43
CA GLY A 143 -17.49 -11.50 2.35
C GLY A 143 -16.61 -10.67 3.29
N LYS A 144 -17.19 -10.13 4.37
CA LYS A 144 -16.49 -9.09 5.16
C LYS A 144 -15.70 -9.73 6.30
N ASP A 145 -14.40 -9.81 6.14
CA ASP A 145 -13.54 -10.57 7.02
C ASP A 145 -12.72 -9.69 7.96
N THR A 146 -12.28 -10.26 9.08
CA THR A 146 -11.42 -9.59 10.05
C THR A 146 -10.33 -10.55 10.52
N ILE A 147 -9.08 -10.19 10.24
CA ILE A 147 -7.90 -10.88 10.75
C ILE A 147 -7.18 -9.95 11.72
N PHE A 148 -7.06 -10.38 12.97
CA PHE A 148 -6.30 -9.67 13.99
C PHE A 148 -5.19 -10.54 14.58
N VAL A 149 -3.95 -10.14 14.31
CA VAL A 149 -2.73 -10.75 14.84
C VAL A 149 -2.11 -9.77 15.82
N LYS A 150 -1.90 -10.18 17.07
CA LYS A 150 -1.33 -9.29 18.08
C LYS A 150 0.16 -9.04 17.89
N GLY A 151 0.89 -10.05 17.45
CA GLY A 151 2.31 -10.01 17.11
C GLY A 151 2.53 -9.81 15.62
N SER A 152 3.58 -10.42 15.08
CA SER A 152 3.98 -10.28 13.69
C SER A 152 3.37 -11.36 12.78
N VAL A 153 3.40 -11.09 11.48
CA VAL A 153 3.28 -12.08 10.42
C VAL A 153 4.65 -12.19 9.74
N SER A 154 5.24 -13.38 9.73
CA SER A 154 6.58 -13.64 9.17
C SER A 154 6.57 -14.82 8.20
N ALA A 155 7.34 -14.71 7.11
CA ALA A 155 7.49 -15.78 6.11
C ALA A 155 6.15 -16.36 5.61
N SER A 156 5.11 -15.54 5.54
CA SER A 156 3.73 -15.98 5.43
C SER A 156 2.97 -15.31 4.30
N THR A 157 1.81 -15.86 3.96
CA THR A 157 0.87 -15.28 3.00
C THR A 157 -0.47 -15.02 3.68
N ILE A 158 -0.97 -13.79 3.58
CA ILE A 158 -2.31 -13.41 4.05
C ILE A 158 -3.10 -12.89 2.85
N GLU A 159 -4.24 -13.50 2.55
CA GLU A 159 -5.15 -13.09 1.48
C GLU A 159 -6.54 -12.89 2.06
N LEU A 160 -7.06 -11.66 2.05
CA LEU A 160 -8.40 -11.37 2.57
C LEU A 160 -9.48 -11.74 1.53
N GLY A 161 -9.25 -11.44 0.26
CA GLY A 161 -10.05 -11.98 -0.84
C GLY A 161 -11.09 -10.99 -1.34
N GLY A 162 -12.37 -11.29 -1.27
CA GLY A 162 -13.42 -10.40 -1.76
C GLY A 162 -14.29 -9.95 -0.62
N GLY A 163 -14.45 -8.67 -0.36
CA GLY A 163 -14.99 -8.26 0.92
C GLY A 163 -14.95 -6.77 1.17
N SER A 164 -14.82 -6.39 2.43
CA SER A 164 -14.46 -5.03 2.85
C SER A 164 -13.80 -5.22 4.19
N ASP A 165 -12.55 -5.63 4.10
CA ASP A 165 -11.90 -6.47 5.08
C ASP A 165 -11.02 -5.64 6.01
N LEU A 166 -10.72 -6.22 7.17
CA LEU A 166 -9.83 -5.61 8.14
C LEU A 166 -8.70 -6.57 8.47
N PHE A 167 -7.47 -6.19 8.11
CA PHE A 167 -6.27 -6.83 8.61
C PHE A 167 -5.53 -5.90 9.57
N ARG A 168 -5.33 -6.37 10.80
CA ARG A 168 -4.57 -5.64 11.82
C ARG A 168 -3.48 -6.54 12.40
N VAL A 169 -2.25 -6.04 12.40
CA VAL A 169 -1.05 -6.78 12.81
C VAL A 169 -0.05 -5.84 13.51
N SER A 170 0.87 -6.38 14.32
CA SER A 170 2.00 -5.61 14.83
C SER A 170 2.97 -5.28 13.70
N GLY A 171 3.67 -6.26 13.15
CA GLY A 171 4.62 -6.08 12.04
C GLY A 171 4.45 -7.15 10.97
N VAL A 172 4.98 -6.88 9.78
CA VAL A 172 4.95 -7.84 8.65
C VAL A 172 6.38 -7.99 8.15
N SER A 173 6.90 -9.22 8.10
CA SER A 173 8.26 -9.48 7.62
C SER A 173 8.33 -10.66 6.65
N ASP A 174 9.13 -10.54 5.59
CA ASP A 174 9.32 -11.58 4.57
C ASP A 174 7.99 -12.22 4.07
N SER A 175 6.93 -11.40 3.97
CA SER A 175 5.56 -11.89 3.78
C SER A 175 4.84 -11.17 2.63
N ASP A 176 3.81 -11.82 2.12
CA ASP A 176 2.89 -11.25 1.13
C ASP A 176 1.50 -11.06 1.76
N VAL A 177 0.96 -9.86 1.63
CA VAL A 177 -0.39 -9.50 2.10
C VAL A 177 -1.21 -8.97 0.93
N GLY A 178 -2.29 -9.65 0.58
CA GLY A 178 -3.29 -9.23 -0.39
C GLY A 178 -4.62 -8.92 0.29
N ALA A 179 -5.14 -7.70 0.14
CA ALA A 179 -6.47 -7.36 0.65
C ALA A 179 -7.55 -7.81 -0.35
N GLY A 180 -7.37 -7.49 -1.63
CA GLY A 180 -8.13 -8.11 -2.71
C GLY A 180 -9.20 -7.18 -3.29
N ALA A 181 -10.44 -7.63 -3.39
CA ALA A 181 -11.53 -6.84 -3.95
C ALA A 181 -12.43 -6.35 -2.82
N GLY A 182 -12.50 -5.05 -2.57
CA GLY A 182 -13.26 -4.59 -1.42
C GLY A 182 -12.90 -3.18 -1.05
N MET A 183 -13.59 -2.57 -0.09
CA MET A 183 -13.01 -1.42 0.59
C MET A 183 -12.28 -1.95 1.82
N ASP A 184 -10.98 -2.12 1.70
CA ASP A 184 -10.17 -2.83 2.66
C ASP A 184 -9.36 -1.89 3.56
N THR A 185 -9.01 -2.38 4.74
CA THR A 185 -8.20 -1.64 5.70
C THR A 185 -7.09 -2.53 6.24
N VAL A 186 -5.84 -2.14 5.99
CA VAL A 186 -4.63 -2.79 6.47
C VAL A 186 -3.94 -1.87 7.48
N LEU A 187 -3.81 -2.34 8.73
CA LEU A 187 -3.19 -1.60 9.83
C LEU A 187 -1.98 -2.38 10.35
N VAL A 188 -0.79 -1.87 10.08
CA VAL A 188 0.48 -2.41 10.59
C VAL A 188 1.00 -1.47 11.67
N GLY A 189 1.08 -1.96 12.91
CA GLY A 189 1.49 -1.15 14.07
C GLY A 189 2.97 -0.76 14.05
N GLU A 190 3.82 -1.58 13.46
CA GLU A 190 5.27 -1.49 13.37
C GLU A 190 5.68 -1.41 11.89
N ASP A 191 6.77 -2.05 11.51
CA ASP A 191 7.34 -2.04 10.16
C ASP A 191 6.78 -3.14 9.25
N ILE A 192 6.82 -2.83 7.96
CA ILE A 192 6.70 -3.79 6.86
C ILE A 192 8.12 -4.00 6.31
N ASP A 193 8.72 -5.15 6.60
CA ASP A 193 10.11 -5.49 6.29
C ASP A 193 10.22 -6.54 5.18
N SER A 194 10.94 -6.24 4.10
CA SER A 194 11.17 -7.18 2.99
C SER A 194 9.89 -7.84 2.45
N SER A 195 8.77 -7.11 2.48
CA SER A 195 7.43 -7.67 2.27
C SER A 195 6.68 -6.94 1.16
N THR A 196 5.66 -7.61 0.62
CA THR A 196 4.73 -7.00 -0.34
C THR A 196 3.36 -6.82 0.30
N VAL A 197 2.77 -5.64 0.15
CA VAL A 197 1.36 -5.39 0.47
C VAL A 197 0.65 -4.91 -0.79
N THR A 198 -0.43 -5.58 -1.18
CA THR A 198 -1.29 -5.20 -2.30
C THR A 198 -2.69 -4.98 -1.78
N LEU A 199 -3.22 -3.76 -1.93
CA LEU A 199 -4.55 -3.41 -1.43
C LEU A 199 -5.63 -3.94 -2.39
N GLY A 200 -5.45 -3.74 -3.69
CA GLY A 200 -6.16 -4.52 -4.70
C GLY A 200 -7.15 -3.68 -5.48
N GLY A 201 -8.40 -3.56 -5.09
CA GLY A 201 -9.28 -2.65 -5.80
C GLY A 201 -10.48 -2.16 -5.01
N ASN A 202 -11.07 -1.06 -5.51
CA ASN A 202 -11.85 -0.05 -4.80
C ASN A 202 -10.95 0.84 -3.92
N GLN A 203 -11.55 1.54 -2.96
CA GLN A 203 -10.85 2.53 -2.14
C GLN A 203 -10.38 1.88 -0.84
N ASP A 204 -9.07 1.73 -0.73
CA ASP A 204 -8.41 1.03 0.36
C ASP A 204 -7.59 1.97 1.25
N LEU A 205 -7.28 1.48 2.45
CA LEU A 205 -6.45 2.18 3.43
C LEU A 205 -5.31 1.30 3.94
N LEU A 206 -4.08 1.75 3.74
CA LEU A 206 -2.90 1.26 4.44
C LEU A 206 -2.37 2.30 5.42
N ILE A 207 -2.19 1.90 6.68
CA ILE A 207 -1.40 2.66 7.65
C ILE A 207 -0.30 1.74 8.21
N ALA A 208 0.96 2.17 8.07
CA ALA A 208 2.11 1.49 8.64
C ALA A 208 3.06 2.48 9.34
N SER A 209 3.83 1.99 10.32
CA SER A 209 4.81 2.85 11.00
C SER A 209 6.06 3.08 10.17
N ALA A 210 6.54 2.08 9.43
CA ALA A 210 7.75 2.19 8.59
C ALA A 210 7.77 1.11 7.48
N LEU A 211 8.64 1.30 6.49
CA LEU A 211 9.02 0.29 5.50
C LEU A 211 10.52 0.04 5.57
N THR A 212 10.93 -1.22 5.62
CA THR A 212 12.35 -1.62 5.64
C THR A 212 12.60 -2.77 4.66
N GLY A 213 13.87 -3.19 4.49
CA GLY A 213 14.15 -4.41 3.74
C GLY A 213 13.85 -4.39 2.23
N ASN A 214 13.57 -3.22 1.65
CA ASN A 214 13.10 -3.04 0.26
C ASN A 214 11.66 -3.56 0.04
N SER A 215 10.76 -3.24 0.96
CA SER A 215 9.33 -3.55 0.83
C SER A 215 8.68 -2.90 -0.40
N THR A 216 7.56 -3.47 -0.84
CA THR A 216 6.75 -2.96 -1.95
C THR A 216 5.30 -2.82 -1.52
N ILE A 217 4.72 -1.64 -1.75
CA ILE A 217 3.30 -1.36 -1.53
C ILE A 217 2.66 -1.03 -2.87
N ASN A 218 1.53 -1.69 -3.18
CA ASN A 218 0.71 -1.44 -4.37
C ASN A 218 -0.72 -1.09 -3.94
N GLY A 219 -1.23 0.09 -4.32
CA GLY A 219 -2.63 0.49 -4.11
C GLY A 219 -3.57 -0.37 -4.95
N GLY A 220 -3.28 -0.50 -6.23
CA GLY A 220 -4.06 -1.32 -7.16
C GLY A 220 -5.05 -0.49 -7.96
N ALA A 221 -6.35 -0.69 -7.80
CA ALA A 221 -7.36 -0.03 -8.62
C ALA A 221 -8.41 0.66 -7.77
N GLY A 222 -8.38 1.97 -7.64
CA GLY A 222 -9.39 2.77 -6.97
C GLY A 222 -8.80 4.05 -6.45
N SER A 223 -9.26 4.54 -5.30
CA SER A 223 -8.73 5.79 -4.75
C SER A 223 -8.18 5.49 -3.38
N ASP A 224 -6.93 5.06 -3.35
CA ASP A 224 -6.30 4.44 -2.21
C ASP A 224 -5.59 5.47 -1.32
N THR A 225 -5.47 5.15 -0.04
CA THR A 225 -4.75 5.98 0.91
C THR A 225 -3.64 5.18 1.57
N ILE A 226 -2.40 5.59 1.34
CA ILE A 226 -1.19 4.96 1.90
C ILE A 226 -0.51 5.97 2.82
N VAL A 227 -0.44 5.64 4.12
CA VAL A 227 0.21 6.50 5.13
C VAL A 227 1.34 5.73 5.80
N ILE A 228 2.56 6.22 5.61
CA ILE A 228 3.77 5.72 6.30
C ILE A 228 4.28 6.81 7.24
N SER A 229 4.35 6.49 8.53
CA SER A 229 4.67 7.49 9.55
C SER A 229 6.17 7.75 9.74
N GLY A 230 7.01 6.77 9.38
CA GLY A 230 8.45 6.77 9.61
C GLY A 230 9.23 6.34 8.38
N ASN A 231 10.44 5.82 8.63
CA ASN A 231 11.43 5.54 7.59
C ASN A 231 10.86 4.62 6.49
N VAL A 232 11.21 4.90 5.22
CA VAL A 232 10.76 4.10 4.08
C VAL A 232 11.85 3.21 3.47
N GLY A 233 13.07 3.22 4.00
CA GLY A 233 14.17 2.37 3.54
C GLY A 233 14.44 2.57 2.06
N SER A 234 14.77 1.52 1.30
CA SER A 234 14.82 1.56 -0.18
C SER A 234 13.59 0.89 -0.78
N SER A 235 12.40 1.33 -0.35
CA SER A 235 11.13 0.69 -0.67
C SER A 235 10.46 1.33 -1.89
N LYS A 236 9.42 0.67 -2.37
CA LYS A 236 8.60 1.14 -3.49
C LYS A 236 7.15 1.27 -3.07
N ILE A 237 6.53 2.38 -3.46
CA ILE A 237 5.15 2.70 -3.11
C ILE A 237 4.46 3.16 -4.39
N PHE A 238 3.42 2.44 -4.79
CA PHE A 238 2.64 2.70 -6.00
C PHE A 238 1.18 2.94 -5.63
N GLY A 239 0.58 4.04 -6.11
CA GLY A 239 -0.88 4.24 -6.08
C GLY A 239 -1.59 3.36 -7.12
N ASP A 240 -0.93 3.14 -8.26
CA ASP A 240 -1.42 2.39 -9.42
C ASP A 240 -2.57 3.11 -10.15
N ASN A 241 -3.80 2.57 -10.23
CA ASN A 241 -4.88 3.22 -10.96
C ASN A 241 -5.85 3.89 -10.00
N GLY A 242 -5.97 5.20 -10.09
CA GLY A 242 -7.19 5.95 -9.81
C GLY A 242 -6.90 7.32 -9.24
N SER A 243 -7.13 7.60 -7.97
CA SER A 243 -6.84 8.94 -7.44
C SER A 243 -6.39 8.79 -6.01
N ASP A 244 -5.09 8.62 -5.89
CA ASP A 244 -4.46 8.03 -4.71
C ASP A 244 -3.86 9.12 -3.82
N SER A 245 -3.77 8.81 -2.54
CA SER A 245 -3.20 9.70 -1.52
C SER A 245 -2.05 8.98 -0.82
N ILE A 246 -0.82 9.33 -1.18
CA ILE A 246 0.39 8.77 -0.59
C ILE A 246 1.02 9.80 0.35
N VAL A 247 1.17 9.45 1.63
CA VAL A 247 1.70 10.34 2.66
C VAL A 247 2.85 9.66 3.41
N LEU A 248 4.06 10.18 3.25
CA LEU A 248 5.26 9.74 3.97
C LEU A 248 5.64 10.82 4.98
N LEU A 249 5.39 10.64 6.27
CA LEU A 249 5.56 11.74 7.25
C LEU A 249 7.02 12.03 7.62
N ASP A 250 7.83 10.98 7.79
CA ASP A 250 9.26 11.07 8.11
C ASP A 250 10.01 9.98 7.34
N PRO A 251 10.28 10.19 6.04
CA PRO A 251 10.86 9.14 5.20
C PRO A 251 12.26 8.69 5.65
N GLY A 252 12.93 9.46 6.53
CA GLY A 252 14.29 9.19 7.01
C GLY A 252 15.29 8.95 5.87
N ASP A 253 16.34 8.15 6.12
CA ASP A 253 17.25 7.67 5.07
C ASP A 253 16.49 6.72 4.12
N ALA A 254 15.82 7.33 3.15
CA ALA A 254 14.98 6.68 2.17
C ALA A 254 15.77 6.00 1.03
N GLY A 255 17.09 5.84 1.16
CA GLY A 255 17.92 5.21 0.13
C GLY A 255 17.56 5.69 -1.28
N SER A 256 17.36 4.77 -2.23
CA SER A 256 16.79 5.07 -3.55
C SER A 256 15.32 4.62 -3.63
N SER A 257 14.49 5.11 -2.71
CA SER A 257 13.05 4.82 -2.70
C SER A 257 12.34 5.36 -3.93
N VAL A 258 11.22 4.74 -4.27
CA VAL A 258 10.32 5.15 -5.35
C VAL A 258 8.92 5.36 -4.80
N VAL A 259 8.34 6.51 -5.11
CA VAL A 259 6.94 6.83 -4.87
C VAL A 259 6.33 7.22 -6.21
N ASP A 260 5.27 6.55 -6.61
CA ASP A 260 4.62 6.73 -7.91
C ASP A 260 3.10 6.75 -7.72
N GLY A 261 2.45 7.86 -8.07
CA GLY A 261 0.99 7.99 -8.00
C GLY A 261 0.31 7.04 -8.99
N GLY A 262 0.84 6.97 -10.22
CA GLY A 262 0.36 6.07 -11.25
C GLY A 262 -0.59 6.76 -12.22
N ALA A 263 -1.84 6.33 -12.31
CA ALA A 263 -2.81 6.85 -13.27
C ALA A 263 -4.00 7.49 -12.56
N GLY A 264 -4.27 8.73 -12.93
CA GLY A 264 -5.34 9.59 -12.45
C GLY A 264 -4.79 10.69 -11.55
N ALA A 265 -5.65 11.41 -10.83
CA ALA A 265 -5.23 12.65 -10.15
C ALA A 265 -4.78 12.35 -8.72
N ASP A 266 -3.47 12.26 -8.52
CA ASP A 266 -2.88 11.76 -7.29
C ASP A 266 -2.42 12.88 -6.35
N THR A 267 -2.32 12.57 -5.07
CA THR A 267 -1.77 13.46 -4.04
C THR A 267 -0.63 12.75 -3.33
N ILE A 268 0.58 13.28 -3.48
CA ILE A 268 1.79 12.75 -2.87
C ILE A 268 2.34 13.79 -1.90
N VAL A 269 2.46 13.42 -0.63
CA VAL A 269 3.03 14.26 0.43
C VAL A 269 4.24 13.58 1.02
N ILE A 270 5.40 14.18 0.82
CA ILE A 270 6.67 13.77 1.43
C ILE A 270 6.97 14.74 2.58
N GLY A 271 6.96 14.27 3.81
CA GLY A 271 7.21 15.08 4.99
C GLY A 271 8.70 15.40 5.18
N SER A 272 9.03 15.92 6.36
CA SER A 272 10.40 16.28 6.71
C SER A 272 11.13 15.09 7.35
N GLY A 273 12.31 14.73 6.85
CA GLY A 273 13.25 13.76 7.45
C GLY A 273 14.63 13.85 6.79
N ASP A 274 15.68 13.21 7.33
CA ASP A 274 17.01 13.15 6.67
C ASP A 274 16.90 12.33 5.35
N SER A 275 16.32 12.93 4.31
CA SER A 275 15.90 12.23 3.10
C SER A 275 17.10 11.91 2.22
N GLY A 276 17.39 10.61 2.09
CA GLY A 276 18.07 10.08 0.90
C GLY A 276 17.28 10.39 -0.38
N GLU A 277 17.81 10.03 -1.54
CA GLU A 277 17.20 10.32 -2.86
C GLU A 277 15.83 9.62 -3.00
N VAL A 278 14.74 10.33 -2.70
CA VAL A 278 13.37 9.86 -2.98
C VAL A 278 13.02 10.24 -4.41
N ASN A 279 12.69 9.24 -5.22
CA ASN A 279 12.21 9.44 -6.58
C ASN A 279 10.69 9.47 -6.57
N VAL A 280 10.11 10.63 -6.86
CA VAL A 280 8.67 10.85 -6.85
C VAL A 280 8.17 11.03 -8.28
N PHE A 281 7.18 10.25 -8.66
CA PHE A 281 6.46 10.34 -9.93
C PHE A 281 5.01 10.66 -9.61
N GLY A 282 4.46 11.74 -10.20
CA GLY A 282 3.02 11.99 -10.14
C GLY A 282 2.31 10.91 -10.95
N GLY A 283 2.70 10.79 -12.22
CA GLY A 283 2.20 9.79 -13.14
C GLY A 283 1.37 10.43 -14.25
N GLN A 284 0.33 9.74 -14.71
CA GLN A 284 -0.63 10.29 -15.66
C GLN A 284 -1.76 10.98 -14.92
N GLY A 285 -1.87 12.30 -15.00
CA GLY A 285 -2.99 12.97 -14.34
C GLY A 285 -2.62 14.39 -13.98
N ALA A 286 -3.51 15.06 -13.25
CA ALA A 286 -3.20 16.36 -12.69
C ALA A 286 -2.88 16.14 -11.21
N ASP A 287 -1.60 16.01 -10.91
CA ASP A 287 -1.15 15.55 -9.60
C ASP A 287 -0.81 16.70 -8.66
N LEU A 288 -0.88 16.43 -7.36
CA LEU A 288 -0.41 17.32 -6.31
C LEU A 288 0.77 16.67 -5.60
N ILE A 289 1.96 17.24 -5.79
CA ILE A 289 3.19 16.78 -5.14
C ILE A 289 3.63 17.84 -4.14
N GLU A 290 3.60 17.50 -2.86
CA GLU A 290 4.07 18.34 -1.78
C GLU A 290 5.23 17.69 -1.04
N PHE A 291 6.26 18.47 -0.72
CA PHE A 291 7.40 18.00 0.06
C PHE A 291 7.73 18.91 1.25
N GLY A 292 8.31 18.36 2.31
CA GLY A 292 8.78 19.08 3.49
C GLY A 292 10.10 19.83 3.24
N GLU A 293 10.69 20.38 4.30
CA GLU A 293 11.91 21.21 4.23
C GLU A 293 13.20 20.44 3.87
N THR A 294 13.13 19.14 3.58
CA THR A 294 14.34 18.30 3.48
C THR A 294 14.85 18.17 2.05
N SER A 295 16.17 18.19 1.94
CA SER A 295 16.93 18.40 0.71
C SER A 295 17.45 17.07 0.17
N ASP A 296 16.73 16.49 -0.79
CA ASP A 296 17.20 15.63 -1.90
C ASP A 296 16.01 14.81 -2.44
N ILE A 297 14.95 15.51 -2.85
CA ILE A 297 13.79 14.89 -3.52
C ILE A 297 13.92 15.13 -5.02
N ASP A 298 13.90 14.02 -5.76
CA ASP A 298 13.86 14.00 -7.21
C ASP A 298 12.41 13.81 -7.64
N ILE A 299 11.78 14.88 -8.12
CA ILE A 299 10.51 14.75 -8.84
C ILE A 299 10.85 14.36 -10.27
N LYS A 300 10.28 13.27 -10.74
CA LYS A 300 10.63 12.65 -12.00
C LYS A 300 9.42 12.59 -12.92
N TYR A 301 9.67 12.96 -14.16
CA TYR A 301 8.74 12.80 -15.26
C TYR A 301 9.35 11.84 -16.27
N THR A 302 8.67 10.74 -16.60
CA THR A 302 9.19 9.76 -17.58
C THR A 302 8.93 10.16 -19.02
N ASP A 303 8.01 11.08 -19.24
CA ASP A 303 7.66 11.74 -20.49
C ASP A 303 7.18 13.17 -20.18
N ALA A 304 7.37 14.12 -21.10
CA ALA A 304 6.83 15.47 -20.95
C ALA A 304 5.30 15.49 -20.94
N THR A 305 4.68 14.50 -21.58
CA THR A 305 3.23 14.32 -21.65
C THR A 305 2.57 14.00 -20.31
N GLU A 306 3.32 13.51 -19.31
CA GLU A 306 2.79 13.22 -17.96
C GLU A 306 2.23 14.49 -17.31
N SER A 307 2.85 15.65 -17.58
CA SER A 307 2.39 16.91 -17.05
C SER A 307 2.39 18.01 -18.11
N ASN A 308 1.23 18.29 -18.69
CA ASN A 308 1.07 19.26 -19.78
C ASN A 308 -0.05 20.26 -19.48
N ILE A 309 -0.45 21.10 -20.44
CA ILE A 309 -1.47 22.13 -20.22
C ILE A 309 -2.85 21.58 -19.84
N ASN A 310 -3.18 20.35 -20.25
CA ASN A 310 -4.46 19.69 -19.97
C ASN A 310 -4.45 18.92 -18.65
N ILE A 311 -3.27 18.46 -18.22
CA ILE A 311 -3.04 17.66 -17.02
C ILE A 311 -1.82 18.23 -16.29
N THR A 312 -1.95 19.45 -15.77
CA THR A 312 -0.84 20.17 -15.15
C THR A 312 -0.66 19.74 -13.71
N ASP A 313 0.54 19.32 -13.35
CA ASP A 313 0.88 18.97 -11.98
C ASP A 313 1.14 20.22 -11.17
N THR A 314 0.75 20.15 -9.90
CA THR A 314 1.02 21.17 -8.91
C THR A 314 2.09 20.66 -7.96
N VAL A 315 3.21 21.35 -7.94
CA VAL A 315 4.37 21.01 -7.11
C VAL A 315 4.60 22.12 -6.07
N GLY A 316 4.83 21.75 -4.81
CA GLY A 316 5.04 22.73 -3.74
C GLY A 316 5.71 22.18 -2.49
N VAL A 317 5.96 23.09 -1.55
CA VAL A 317 6.51 22.76 -0.23
C VAL A 317 5.40 22.81 0.83
N SER A 318 5.26 21.77 1.65
CA SER A 318 4.29 21.69 2.73
C SER A 318 4.83 22.39 3.99
N GLN A 319 4.10 23.44 4.41
CA GLN A 319 4.31 24.30 5.58
C GLN A 319 5.51 25.27 5.57
N ALA A 320 5.19 26.52 5.91
CA ALA A 320 6.11 27.57 6.33
C ALA A 320 6.04 27.71 7.85
N VAL A 321 7.16 27.71 8.58
CA VAL A 321 7.81 28.96 9.06
C VAL A 321 9.08 28.67 9.90
N GLY A 322 10.21 28.58 9.19
CA GLY A 322 11.36 29.41 9.54
C GLY A 322 11.47 30.52 8.49
N PHE A 323 11.42 31.79 8.89
CA PHE A 323 11.71 32.90 7.97
C PHE A 323 13.10 32.65 7.33
N GLY A 324 13.13 32.39 6.02
CA GLY A 324 14.36 32.14 5.26
C GLY A 324 14.78 30.67 5.07
N ALA A 325 13.87 29.70 5.24
CA ALA A 325 14.13 28.31 4.85
C ALA A 325 14.12 28.15 3.31
N THR A 326 14.98 27.26 2.79
CA THR A 326 15.11 26.96 1.36
C THR A 326 15.00 25.46 1.17
N ALA A 327 14.07 25.01 0.34
CA ALA A 327 13.94 23.61 -0.08
C ALA A 327 14.40 23.48 -1.54
N THR A 328 14.95 22.34 -1.91
CA THR A 328 15.47 22.10 -3.25
C THR A 328 14.90 20.80 -3.77
N ALA A 329 14.24 20.85 -4.93
CA ALA A 329 13.87 19.64 -5.64
C ALA A 329 14.54 19.62 -7.02
N TRP A 330 14.92 18.43 -7.44
CA TRP A 330 15.34 18.18 -8.80
C TRP A 330 14.13 17.76 -9.60
N VAL A 331 13.88 18.45 -10.70
CA VAL A 331 12.98 17.96 -11.73
C VAL A 331 13.83 17.17 -12.73
N ALA A 332 13.76 15.85 -12.63
CA ALA A 332 14.36 14.96 -13.61
C ALA A 332 13.35 14.70 -14.73
N VAL A 333 13.79 14.82 -15.97
CA VAL A 333 12.96 14.49 -17.13
C VAL A 333 13.66 13.40 -17.91
N SER A 334 12.98 12.28 -18.11
CA SER A 334 13.40 11.24 -19.03
C SER A 334 12.71 11.52 -20.36
N ALA A 335 13.49 11.81 -21.40
CA ALA A 335 12.96 11.89 -22.75
C ALA A 335 14.07 11.62 -23.75
N VAL A 336 13.70 11.13 -24.94
CA VAL A 336 14.57 11.15 -26.12
C VAL A 336 14.63 12.58 -26.65
N LEU A 337 15.15 13.50 -25.84
CA LEU A 337 15.42 14.86 -26.31
C LEU A 337 16.65 14.78 -27.24
N PRO A 338 16.58 15.29 -28.48
CA PRO A 338 17.72 15.29 -29.39
C PRO A 338 18.95 16.05 -28.87
N GLN A 339 18.78 16.84 -27.79
CA GLN A 339 19.75 17.76 -27.20
C GLN A 339 19.71 17.68 -25.67
N GLU A 340 20.79 18.13 -25.02
CA GLU A 340 20.85 18.28 -23.55
C GLU A 340 19.78 19.24 -23.02
N VAL A 341 19.21 18.89 -21.86
CA VAL A 341 18.27 19.75 -21.12
C VAL A 341 19.01 20.99 -20.61
N LYS A 342 18.43 22.18 -20.79
CA LYS A 342 19.05 23.43 -20.34
C LYS A 342 18.06 24.52 -19.93
N VAL A 343 18.47 25.36 -18.99
CA VAL A 343 17.79 26.62 -18.68
C VAL A 343 17.98 27.58 -19.86
N ALA A 344 16.87 28.05 -20.45
CA ALA A 344 16.93 29.12 -21.42
C ALA A 344 17.44 30.39 -20.74
N SER A 345 18.47 31.03 -21.29
CA SER A 345 19.00 32.26 -20.72
C SER A 345 19.31 33.27 -21.82
N SER A 346 19.13 34.55 -21.49
CA SER A 346 19.46 35.67 -22.40
C SER A 346 18.77 35.63 -23.78
N ILE A 347 17.58 35.02 -23.87
CA ILE A 347 16.78 35.05 -25.11
C ILE A 347 16.11 36.42 -25.25
N ILE A 348 16.23 37.04 -26.42
CA ILE A 348 15.51 38.26 -26.79
C ILE A 348 14.64 37.92 -28.00
N GLY A 349 13.37 37.58 -27.76
CA GLY A 349 12.40 37.19 -28.78
C GLY A 349 11.46 38.33 -29.17
N PRO A 350 10.61 38.16 -30.20
CA PRO A 350 9.60 39.16 -30.56
C PRO A 350 8.49 39.30 -29.50
N ASN A 351 8.14 38.21 -28.82
CA ASN A 351 7.02 38.14 -27.89
C ASN A 351 7.42 38.18 -26.40
N PHE A 352 8.64 37.77 -26.07
CA PHE A 352 9.17 37.79 -24.70
C PHE A 352 10.68 37.97 -24.66
N ASN A 353 11.20 38.24 -23.45
CA ASN A 353 12.62 38.15 -23.14
C ASN A 353 12.81 37.15 -21.98
N VAL A 354 13.95 36.45 -21.94
CA VAL A 354 14.35 35.56 -20.84
C VAL A 354 15.61 36.12 -20.18
N ASN A 355 15.59 36.26 -18.86
CA ASN A 355 16.76 36.72 -18.11
C ASN A 355 17.79 35.59 -17.89
N ASN A 356 18.80 35.81 -17.05
CA ASN A 356 19.85 34.81 -16.79
C ASN A 356 19.38 33.67 -15.88
N SER A 357 18.31 33.87 -15.12
CA SER A 357 17.73 32.88 -14.20
C SER A 357 16.64 32.02 -14.86
N GLY A 358 16.44 32.14 -16.18
CA GLY A 358 15.37 31.46 -16.90
C GLY A 358 14.00 32.12 -16.82
N ARG A 359 13.88 33.30 -16.19
CA ARG A 359 12.59 33.96 -15.98
C ARG A 359 12.15 34.76 -17.21
N VAL A 360 10.90 34.54 -17.63
CA VAL A 360 10.26 35.18 -18.78
C VAL A 360 9.64 36.52 -18.41
N THR A 361 9.81 37.51 -19.29
CA THR A 361 9.00 38.73 -19.30
C THR A 361 8.31 38.86 -20.66
N PHE A 362 6.99 38.72 -20.67
CA PHE A 362 6.18 38.89 -21.88
C PHE A 362 6.07 40.36 -22.29
N LYS A 363 6.12 40.61 -23.61
CA LYS A 363 6.01 41.96 -24.19
C LYS A 363 4.56 42.35 -24.39
N GLY A 364 4.33 43.65 -24.58
CA GLY A 364 2.99 44.19 -24.83
C GLY A 364 2.36 43.55 -26.07
N GLY A 365 1.20 42.93 -25.89
CA GLY A 365 0.48 42.19 -26.94
C GLY A 365 0.20 40.73 -26.59
N VAL A 366 0.95 40.14 -25.66
CA VAL A 366 0.67 38.81 -25.10
C VAL A 366 -0.17 38.97 -23.84
N GLY A 367 -1.32 38.31 -23.80
CA GLY A 367 -2.25 38.33 -22.66
C GLY A 367 -1.72 37.64 -21.41
N ALA A 368 -2.54 37.68 -20.36
CA ALA A 368 -2.20 37.15 -19.04
C ALA A 368 -2.62 35.69 -18.81
N GLY A 369 -3.39 35.13 -19.74
CA GLY A 369 -3.91 33.76 -19.66
C GLY A 369 -2.83 32.72 -19.88
N LEU A 370 -3.04 31.53 -19.30
CA LEU A 370 -2.08 30.42 -19.39
C LEU A 370 -1.90 29.94 -20.83
N ASP A 371 -2.99 29.61 -21.52
CA ASP A 371 -2.98 29.08 -22.90
C ASP A 371 -2.22 29.99 -23.87
N GLU A 372 -2.43 31.30 -23.79
CA GLU A 372 -1.79 32.26 -24.69
C GLU A 372 -0.28 32.35 -24.43
N ARG A 373 0.12 32.31 -23.16
CA ARG A 373 1.54 32.36 -22.76
C ARG A 373 2.25 31.08 -23.13
N VAL A 374 1.66 29.92 -22.87
CA VAL A 374 2.20 28.61 -23.26
C VAL A 374 2.32 28.52 -24.78
N SER A 375 1.30 28.95 -25.53
CA SER A 375 1.33 28.96 -27.00
C SER A 375 2.48 29.81 -27.57
N VAL A 376 2.74 30.98 -26.97
CA VAL A 376 3.89 31.81 -27.35
C VAL A 376 5.22 31.14 -27.01
N LEU A 377 5.32 30.50 -25.85
CA LEU A 377 6.55 29.83 -25.42
C LEU A 377 6.86 28.62 -26.30
N ASN A 378 5.87 27.78 -26.63
CA ASN A 378 6.05 26.60 -27.47
C ASN A 378 6.58 26.97 -28.88
N GLN A 379 6.10 28.07 -29.48
CA GLN A 379 6.55 28.49 -30.82
C GLN A 379 8.01 28.97 -30.87
N ASP A 380 8.52 29.53 -29.77
CA ASP A 380 9.76 30.30 -29.74
C ASP A 380 10.88 29.59 -28.93
N LEU A 381 10.55 28.61 -28.08
CA LEU A 381 11.53 27.79 -27.33
C LEU A 381 11.90 26.53 -28.10
N ASN A 382 13.17 26.15 -28.04
CA ASN A 382 13.61 24.87 -28.59
C ASN A 382 13.32 23.73 -27.61
N ALA A 383 13.20 22.51 -28.15
CA ALA A 383 13.08 21.28 -27.39
C ALA A 383 14.11 21.20 -26.24
N GLY A 384 13.65 20.88 -25.03
CA GLY A 384 14.48 20.73 -23.83
C GLY A 384 14.93 22.04 -23.18
N GLN A 385 14.44 23.19 -23.65
CA GLN A 385 14.67 24.48 -22.99
C GLN A 385 13.61 24.76 -21.94
N PHE A 386 14.07 25.05 -20.72
CA PHE A 386 13.19 25.39 -19.60
C PHE A 386 13.16 26.87 -19.31
N VAL A 387 11.98 27.35 -18.92
CA VAL A 387 11.75 28.72 -18.47
C VAL A 387 10.82 28.75 -17.25
N LEU A 388 10.94 29.82 -16.47
CA LEU A 388 10.02 30.18 -15.39
C LEU A 388 9.17 31.36 -15.84
N PHE A 389 7.84 31.29 -15.69
CA PHE A 389 6.95 32.40 -16.02
C PHE A 389 5.76 32.48 -15.07
N ASP A 390 5.15 33.66 -15.01
CA ASP A 390 3.89 33.83 -14.28
C ASP A 390 2.72 33.70 -15.29
N ALA A 391 1.57 33.20 -14.88
CA ALA A 391 0.31 33.30 -15.61
C ALA A 391 -0.86 33.24 -14.63
N GLU A 392 -1.90 34.04 -14.85
CA GLU A 392 -3.13 34.01 -14.03
C GLU A 392 -2.91 34.10 -12.50
N GLY A 393 -1.80 34.69 -12.06
CA GLY A 393 -1.44 34.82 -10.64
C GLY A 393 -0.65 33.65 -10.04
N SER A 394 -0.37 32.59 -10.81
CA SER A 394 0.50 31.47 -10.43
C SER A 394 1.85 31.51 -11.15
N GLN A 395 2.85 30.81 -10.60
CA GLN A 395 4.15 30.59 -11.23
C GLN A 395 4.17 29.21 -11.89
N TYR A 396 4.88 29.10 -13.02
CA TYR A 396 4.97 27.88 -13.81
C TYR A 396 6.37 27.65 -14.33
N VAL A 397 6.79 26.38 -14.33
CA VAL A 397 7.95 25.90 -15.08
C VAL A 397 7.44 25.29 -16.38
N PHE A 398 7.99 25.72 -17.51
CA PHE A 398 7.64 25.19 -18.83
C PHE A 398 8.89 24.70 -19.55
N MET A 399 8.79 23.53 -20.18
CA MET A 399 9.77 23.00 -21.12
C MET A 399 9.10 22.83 -22.48
N GLY A 400 9.72 23.40 -23.52
CA GLY A 400 9.29 23.16 -24.89
C GLY A 400 9.59 21.73 -25.33
N GLY A 401 8.61 21.12 -26.01
CA GLY A 401 8.66 19.83 -26.67
C GLY A 401 9.36 19.87 -28.03
N ASN A 402 9.22 18.79 -28.79
CA ASN A 402 9.79 18.66 -30.13
C ASN A 402 8.89 19.24 -31.23
N ASN A 403 7.60 19.43 -30.95
CA ASN A 403 6.61 19.87 -31.91
C ASN A 403 6.01 21.24 -31.56
N LEU A 404 6.51 22.29 -32.22
CA LEU A 404 6.10 23.68 -31.99
C LEU A 404 4.60 24.00 -32.20
N ASN A 405 3.79 23.04 -32.66
CA ASN A 405 2.35 23.21 -32.87
C ASN A 405 1.50 22.24 -32.03
N ASP A 406 2.14 21.50 -31.14
CA ASP A 406 1.52 20.53 -30.24
C ASP A 406 1.99 20.85 -28.83
N VAL A 407 1.06 20.90 -27.89
CA VAL A 407 1.36 21.23 -26.48
C VAL A 407 1.34 20.00 -25.61
N ASP A 408 0.98 18.85 -26.17
CA ASP A 408 0.93 17.59 -25.43
C ASP A 408 2.36 17.04 -25.21
N ASP A 409 3.34 17.42 -26.04
CA ASP A 409 4.76 17.05 -25.85
C ASP A 409 5.58 18.07 -25.05
N ASP A 410 4.90 19.08 -24.49
CA ASP A 410 5.46 20.07 -23.57
C ASP A 410 5.29 19.63 -22.12
N LEU A 411 6.27 19.95 -21.26
CA LEU A 411 6.12 19.79 -19.81
C LEU A 411 5.70 21.12 -19.19
N LEU A 412 4.64 21.10 -18.39
CA LEU A 412 4.15 22.24 -17.64
C LEU A 412 3.92 21.87 -16.18
N ILE A 413 4.65 22.52 -15.28
CA ILE A 413 4.51 22.34 -13.84
C ILE A 413 3.99 23.64 -13.24
N ARG A 414 2.87 23.59 -12.53
CA ARG A 414 2.38 24.68 -11.70
C ARG A 414 3.08 24.65 -10.34
N LEU A 415 3.52 25.80 -9.88
CA LEU A 415 4.03 25.93 -8.52
C LEU A 415 2.90 26.27 -7.56
N LYS A 416 2.81 25.57 -6.44
CA LYS A 416 1.82 25.81 -5.39
C LYS A 416 1.96 27.24 -4.84
N ASP A 417 0.83 27.87 -4.53
CA ASP A 417 0.78 29.23 -3.99
C ASP A 417 1.73 29.42 -2.78
N ASN A 418 2.42 30.56 -2.73
CA ASN A 418 3.46 30.91 -1.75
C ASN A 418 4.78 30.13 -1.84
N THR A 419 4.94 29.30 -2.87
CA THR A 419 6.24 28.75 -3.25
C THR A 419 6.88 29.69 -4.26
N ASN A 420 8.03 30.28 -3.93
CA ASN A 420 8.78 31.17 -4.81
C ASN A 420 9.98 30.44 -5.40
N VAL A 421 10.27 30.70 -6.68
CA VAL A 421 11.48 30.22 -7.36
C VAL A 421 12.29 31.41 -7.85
N ASP A 422 13.49 31.60 -7.31
CA ASP A 422 14.38 32.71 -7.67
C ASP A 422 15.09 32.48 -9.02
N GLY A 423 15.19 31.21 -9.45
CA GLY A 423 15.78 30.85 -10.74
C GLY A 423 15.82 29.34 -10.97
N LEU A 424 16.06 28.97 -12.22
CA LEU A 424 16.36 27.60 -12.62
C LEU A 424 17.87 27.42 -12.75
N ASP A 425 18.38 26.25 -12.36
CA ASP A 425 19.77 25.84 -12.60
C ASP A 425 19.82 24.47 -13.28
N THR A 426 20.87 24.20 -14.03
CA THR A 426 21.12 22.88 -14.63
C THR A 426 22.04 22.07 -13.73
N ALA A 427 21.72 20.80 -13.46
CA ALA A 427 22.74 19.86 -13.01
C ALA A 427 22.73 18.58 -13.82
N GLY A 428 23.88 18.31 -14.43
CA GLY A 428 23.99 17.20 -15.37
C GLY A 428 23.15 17.39 -16.63
N ASN A 429 23.05 16.33 -17.42
CA ASN A 429 22.54 16.41 -18.79
C ASN A 429 21.00 16.20 -18.89
N SER A 430 20.32 15.91 -17.79
CA SER A 430 18.88 15.52 -17.77
C SER A 430 18.11 15.94 -16.50
N ARG A 431 18.67 16.81 -15.65
CA ARG A 431 18.00 17.31 -14.44
C ARG A 431 18.08 18.82 -14.39
N ILE A 432 17.00 19.44 -13.92
CA ILE A 432 16.97 20.86 -13.58
C ILE A 432 16.67 21.01 -12.10
N ARG A 433 17.35 21.96 -11.49
CA ARG A 433 17.11 22.35 -10.11
C ARG A 433 16.04 23.42 -10.06
N VAL A 434 15.06 23.20 -9.20
CA VAL A 434 14.11 24.23 -8.79
C VAL A 434 14.38 24.51 -7.30
N GLU A 435 14.81 25.73 -6.99
CA GLU A 435 14.99 26.19 -5.62
C GLU A 435 13.71 26.86 -5.14
N PHE A 436 13.12 26.33 -4.07
CA PHE A 436 11.86 26.81 -3.51
C PHE A 436 12.11 27.62 -2.24
N PHE A 437 11.46 28.78 -2.16
CA PHE A 437 11.48 29.68 -1.02
C PHE A 437 10.07 29.92 -0.52
N THR A 438 9.90 29.96 0.80
CA THR A 438 8.67 30.44 1.43
C THR A 438 8.91 31.87 1.95
N ASN A 439 7.92 32.75 1.78
CA ASN A 439 8.01 34.16 2.21
C ASN A 439 7.66 34.37 3.68
#